data_AF-A0A933TAF0-F1
#
_entry.id   AF-A0A933TAF0-F1
#
_cell.length_a   1.000
_cell.length_b   1.000
_cell.length_c   1.000
_cell.angle_alpha   90.00
_cell.angle_beta   90.00
_cell.angle_gamma   90.00
#
_symmetry.space_group_name_H-M   'P 1'
#
loop_
_entity.id
_entity.type
_entity.pdbx_description
1 polymer ?
#
loop_
_entity_poly.entity_id
_entity_poly.type
_entity_poly.pdbx_seq_one_letter_code
_entity_poly.pdbx_strand_id
1 'polypeptide(L)'
;MRFYSVTTKLFMVGTACILFLGTYLYLDLKSTYNLNSESARAHLAGELRWKIYEILWAVIEGTRTMDPLLRESLIKETEKYINRLDKVTRVIRDGSAELQIERLENKRAFEKFKDFFDKWNIIRPMILNVVTLPQQQARTILDKHDTVIHDFVHGIDDFVTVIENDYKKELRRLYHIKLYTLAFFALLGLIIMFFTRKIFLQPLLNITDGVRKISEGNLDVRIDIKNKDEIGELGRHFNLMASTIKEYTERLEQKVAERTGELEEAREIAEAASRSKSDFLANMSHELRTPLNAIIGFSEVMTKGMTGAITDDQREYLNDIHESGRHLLNLINEILDLSKIEAGKIELEMSEFDLDAFIEESILMLREKALKHNMTVTYNVIDVGNIFADAIRLKQVLINLLSNAFKFTPDGGAISVQGRRVNGFVEISVEDTGIGIKEGDVSRLFKPFEQLDPSLTKRHEGTG
;
A
#
# COMPACT_ATOMS: atom_id res chain seq x y z
N MET A 1 -50.73 -72.49 43.14
CA MET A 1 -51.09 -71.30 43.95
C MET A 1 -49.79 -70.74 44.54
N ARG A 2 -48.99 -69.92 43.84
CA ARG A 2 -49.19 -68.50 43.46
C ARG A 2 -49.72 -67.62 44.60
N PHE A 3 -48.86 -67.36 45.59
CA PHE A 3 -48.72 -66.07 46.29
C PHE A 3 -47.27 -65.95 46.81
N TYR A 4 -46.30 -66.05 45.90
CA TYR A 4 -44.97 -65.46 46.08
C TYR A 4 -45.11 -64.00 45.71
N SER A 5 -45.64 -63.20 46.62
CA SER A 5 -46.02 -61.86 46.24
C SER A 5 -44.76 -60.99 46.13
N VAL A 6 -44.59 -60.45 44.94
CA VAL A 6 -43.72 -59.31 44.61
C VAL A 6 -43.85 -58.21 45.67
N THR A 7 -45.01 -58.10 46.33
CA THR A 7 -45.24 -57.24 47.48
C THR A 7 -44.34 -57.53 48.68
N THR A 8 -44.03 -58.76 49.10
CA THR A 8 -43.12 -58.97 50.26
C THR A 8 -41.66 -58.59 49.93
N LYS A 9 -41.25 -58.78 48.68
CA LYS A 9 -39.93 -58.37 48.17
C LYS A 9 -39.81 -56.85 48.03
N LEU A 10 -40.82 -56.19 47.44
CA LEU A 10 -40.90 -54.73 47.39
C LEU A 10 -41.05 -54.12 48.78
N PHE A 11 -41.71 -54.82 49.70
CA PHE A 11 -41.89 -54.35 51.06
C PHE A 11 -40.57 -54.39 51.82
N MET A 12 -39.82 -55.50 51.83
CA MET A 12 -38.53 -55.53 52.54
C MET A 12 -37.45 -54.64 51.88
N VAL A 13 -37.35 -54.62 50.56
CA VAL A 13 -36.39 -53.75 49.84
C VAL A 13 -36.81 -52.28 49.94
N GLY A 14 -38.10 -51.98 49.84
CA GLY A 14 -38.66 -50.65 50.06
C GLY A 14 -38.39 -50.18 51.48
N THR A 15 -38.72 -50.99 52.48
CA THR A 15 -38.49 -50.73 53.91
C THR A 15 -37.00 -50.48 54.21
N ALA A 16 -36.10 -51.28 53.63
CA ALA A 16 -34.66 -51.10 53.77
C ALA A 16 -34.18 -49.81 53.09
N CYS A 17 -34.63 -49.50 51.87
CA CYS A 17 -34.32 -48.26 51.16
C CYS A 17 -34.88 -47.02 51.87
N ILE A 18 -36.04 -47.13 52.49
CA ILE A 18 -36.73 -46.09 53.27
C ILE A 18 -36.02 -45.82 54.59
N LEU A 19 -35.64 -46.88 55.32
CA LEU A 19 -34.76 -46.80 56.47
C LEU A 19 -33.45 -46.10 56.13
N PHE A 20 -32.91 -46.43 54.96
CA PHE A 20 -31.64 -45.90 54.49
C PHE A 20 -31.73 -44.43 54.11
N LEU A 21 -32.75 -44.05 53.35
CA LEU A 21 -33.02 -42.67 52.95
C LEU A 21 -33.39 -41.82 54.18
N GLY A 22 -34.13 -42.38 55.12
CA GLY A 22 -34.44 -41.79 56.42
C GLY A 22 -33.22 -41.57 57.30
N THR A 23 -32.33 -42.55 57.37
CA THR A 23 -31.10 -42.40 58.16
C THR A 23 -30.14 -41.41 57.50
N TYR A 24 -30.04 -41.43 56.17
CA TYR A 24 -29.26 -40.47 55.38
C TYR A 24 -29.75 -39.02 55.57
N LEU A 25 -31.06 -38.77 55.41
CA LEU A 25 -31.64 -37.45 55.57
C LEU A 25 -31.64 -36.96 57.03
N TYR A 26 -31.92 -37.83 58.02
CA TYR A 26 -31.81 -37.47 59.44
C TYR A 26 -30.38 -37.07 59.83
N LEU A 27 -29.38 -37.76 59.29
CA LEU A 27 -27.97 -37.47 59.52
C LEU A 27 -27.48 -36.27 58.72
N ASP A 28 -27.98 -36.05 57.50
CA ASP A 28 -27.73 -34.84 56.71
C ASP A 28 -28.26 -33.59 57.44
N LEU A 29 -29.46 -33.68 58.02
CA LEU A 29 -30.06 -32.60 58.81
C LEU A 29 -29.39 -32.38 60.17
N LYS A 30 -28.90 -33.43 60.83
CA LYS A 30 -28.10 -33.30 62.06
C LYS A 30 -26.68 -32.77 61.78
N SER A 31 -26.10 -33.16 60.64
CA SER A 31 -24.82 -32.70 60.08
C SER A 31 -24.85 -31.23 59.67
N THR A 32 -25.97 -30.81 59.08
CA THR A 32 -26.28 -29.45 58.65
C THR A 32 -26.20 -28.43 59.80
N TYR A 33 -26.08 -28.89 61.06
CA TYR A 33 -25.87 -28.06 62.23
C TYR A 33 -24.48 -28.19 62.93
N ASN A 34 -23.55 -29.07 62.51
CA ASN A 34 -22.09 -28.95 62.75
C ASN A 34 -21.26 -30.18 62.29
N LEU A 35 -20.84 -30.25 61.02
CA LEU A 35 -19.76 -31.15 60.59
C LEU A 35 -18.65 -30.37 59.87
N ASN A 36 -17.91 -29.55 60.63
CA ASN A 36 -16.74 -28.84 60.11
C ASN A 36 -15.42 -29.63 60.27
N SER A 37 -15.40 -30.74 61.03
CA SER A 37 -14.16 -31.49 61.28
C SER A 37 -14.10 -32.81 60.51
N GLU A 38 -12.92 -33.11 59.96
CA GLU A 38 -12.63 -34.35 59.24
C GLU A 38 -12.83 -35.60 60.11
N SER A 39 -12.51 -35.50 61.41
CA SER A 39 -12.74 -36.55 62.40
C SER A 39 -14.22 -36.92 62.53
N ALA A 40 -15.12 -35.93 62.53
CA ALA A 40 -16.55 -36.17 62.65
C ALA A 40 -17.15 -36.77 61.37
N ARG A 41 -16.64 -36.39 60.19
CA ARG A 41 -17.01 -37.02 58.89
C ARG A 41 -16.53 -38.47 58.81
N ALA A 42 -15.31 -38.75 59.26
CA ALA A 42 -14.75 -40.10 59.29
C ALA A 42 -15.49 -41.02 60.28
N HIS A 43 -15.83 -40.51 61.47
CA HIS A 43 -16.63 -41.25 62.46
C HIS A 43 -18.03 -41.58 61.92
N LEU A 44 -18.70 -40.60 61.30
CA LEU A 44 -20.02 -40.78 60.70
C LEU A 44 -20.01 -41.79 59.53
N ALA A 45 -19.02 -41.69 58.64
CA ALA A 45 -18.85 -42.65 57.56
C ALA A 45 -18.61 -44.07 58.10
N GLY A 46 -17.88 -44.19 59.22
CA GLY A 46 -17.70 -45.44 59.95
C GLY A 46 -19.01 -46.01 60.51
N GLU A 47 -19.79 -45.22 61.23
CA GLU A 47 -21.10 -45.67 61.75
C GLU A 47 -22.08 -46.07 60.65
N LEU A 48 -22.16 -45.28 59.56
CA LEU A 48 -23.00 -45.60 58.40
C LEU A 48 -22.58 -46.92 57.75
N ARG A 49 -21.27 -47.12 57.58
CA ARG A 49 -20.75 -48.36 57.01
C ARG A 49 -21.05 -49.56 57.92
N TRP A 50 -20.93 -49.40 59.23
CA TRP A 50 -21.32 -50.45 60.18
C TRP A 50 -22.82 -50.79 60.09
N LYS A 51 -23.69 -49.78 60.01
CA LYS A 51 -25.14 -49.99 59.85
C LYS A 51 -25.52 -50.65 58.53
N ILE A 52 -24.83 -50.32 57.44
CA ILE A 52 -24.96 -51.01 56.14
C ILE A 52 -24.71 -52.52 56.32
N TYR A 53 -23.62 -52.90 56.99
CA TYR A 53 -23.28 -54.30 57.20
C TYR A 53 -24.25 -55.02 58.16
N GLU A 54 -24.74 -54.33 59.19
CA GLU A 54 -25.76 -54.87 60.11
C GLU A 54 -27.07 -55.19 59.38
N ILE A 55 -27.48 -54.33 58.43
CA ILE A 55 -28.65 -54.57 57.57
C ILE A 55 -28.41 -55.73 56.60
N LEU A 56 -27.24 -55.76 55.94
CA LEU A 56 -26.88 -56.87 55.06
C LEU A 56 -26.95 -58.21 55.82
N TRP A 57 -26.43 -58.22 57.05
CA TRP A 57 -26.48 -59.38 57.91
C TRP A 57 -27.93 -59.76 58.27
N ALA A 58 -28.79 -58.80 58.63
CA ALA A 58 -30.20 -59.05 58.92
C ALA A 58 -30.97 -59.59 57.70
N VAL A 59 -30.67 -59.12 56.49
CA VAL A 59 -31.24 -59.63 55.24
C VAL A 59 -30.74 -61.05 54.96
N ILE A 60 -29.46 -61.33 55.13
CA ILE A 60 -28.87 -62.67 54.95
C ILE A 60 -29.47 -63.67 55.94
N GLU A 61 -29.69 -63.24 57.19
CA GLU A 61 -30.25 -64.07 58.26
C GLU A 61 -31.76 -64.31 58.05
N GLY A 62 -32.53 -63.25 57.78
CA GLY A 62 -33.98 -63.32 57.54
C GLY A 62 -34.38 -64.08 56.27
N THR A 63 -33.41 -64.34 55.37
CA THR A 63 -33.63 -65.12 54.14
C THR A 63 -33.13 -66.57 54.24
N ARG A 64 -32.63 -67.02 55.40
CA ARG A 64 -32.08 -68.38 55.58
C ARG A 64 -33.06 -69.52 55.27
N THR A 65 -34.36 -69.31 55.51
CA THR A 65 -35.42 -70.31 55.31
C THR A 65 -36.08 -70.21 53.93
N MET A 66 -35.61 -69.31 53.05
CA MET A 66 -36.14 -69.14 51.70
C MET A 66 -35.60 -70.17 50.70
N ASP A 67 -36.33 -70.31 49.59
CA ASP A 67 -35.87 -71.08 48.42
C ASP A 67 -34.48 -70.59 47.93
N PRO A 68 -33.52 -71.50 47.65
CA PRO A 68 -32.13 -71.14 47.37
C PRO A 68 -31.94 -70.19 46.18
N LEU A 69 -32.69 -70.38 45.08
CA LEU A 69 -32.58 -69.55 43.87
C LEU A 69 -33.12 -68.13 44.12
N LEU A 70 -34.20 -68.04 44.89
CA LEU A 70 -34.81 -66.76 45.25
C LEU A 70 -33.93 -65.97 46.23
N ARG A 71 -33.30 -66.69 47.18
CA ARG A 71 -32.35 -66.15 48.16
C ARG A 71 -31.14 -65.53 47.46
N GLU A 72 -30.55 -66.23 46.50
CA GLU A 72 -29.37 -65.74 45.78
C GLU A 72 -29.67 -64.47 44.97
N SER A 73 -30.82 -64.42 44.28
CA SER A 73 -31.24 -63.22 43.53
C SER A 73 -31.44 -62.01 44.44
N LEU A 74 -32.05 -62.21 45.62
CA LEU A 74 -32.33 -61.12 46.56
C LEU A 74 -31.05 -60.57 47.21
N ILE A 75 -30.11 -61.46 47.53
CA ILE A 75 -28.79 -61.09 48.06
C ILE A 75 -28.02 -60.28 47.02
N LYS A 76 -27.95 -60.74 45.76
CA LYS A 76 -27.29 -60.00 44.67
C LYS A 76 -27.88 -58.61 44.44
N GLU A 77 -29.20 -58.49 44.50
CA GLU A 77 -29.87 -57.21 44.30
C GLU A 77 -29.61 -56.26 45.47
N THR A 78 -29.64 -56.78 46.71
CA THR A 78 -29.33 -56.04 47.93
C THR A 78 -27.87 -55.58 47.96
N GLU A 79 -26.92 -56.44 47.55
CA GLU A 79 -25.51 -56.10 47.38
C GLU A 79 -25.29 -54.98 46.36
N LYS A 80 -26.09 -54.92 45.28
CA LYS A 80 -26.00 -53.84 44.29
C LYS A 80 -26.38 -52.47 44.88
N TYR A 81 -27.42 -52.43 45.72
CA TYR A 81 -27.81 -51.21 46.43
C TYR A 81 -26.77 -50.85 47.49
N ILE A 82 -26.28 -51.82 48.26
CA ILE A 82 -25.21 -51.61 49.25
C ILE A 82 -23.93 -51.07 48.59
N ASN A 83 -23.54 -51.57 47.43
CA ASN A 83 -22.37 -51.08 46.69
C ASN A 83 -22.54 -49.65 46.20
N ARG A 84 -23.77 -49.22 45.86
CA ARG A 84 -24.06 -47.81 45.57
C ARG A 84 -23.97 -46.95 46.83
N LEU A 85 -24.39 -47.48 47.97
CA LEU A 85 -24.36 -46.78 49.26
C LEU A 85 -22.95 -46.70 49.85
N ASP A 86 -22.11 -47.71 49.69
CA ASP A 86 -20.68 -47.67 50.07
C ASP A 86 -19.91 -46.63 49.24
N LYS A 87 -20.37 -46.31 48.02
CA LYS A 87 -19.85 -45.16 47.26
C LYS A 87 -20.25 -43.83 47.89
N VAL A 88 -21.49 -43.69 48.35
CA VAL A 88 -21.98 -42.49 49.05
C VAL A 88 -21.27 -42.30 50.39
N THR A 89 -20.99 -43.35 51.15
CA THR A 89 -20.24 -43.24 52.42
C THR A 89 -18.77 -42.87 52.21
N ARG A 90 -18.11 -43.35 51.15
CA ARG A 90 -16.77 -42.88 50.75
C ARG A 90 -16.78 -41.39 50.41
N VAL A 91 -17.78 -40.95 49.65
CA VAL A 91 -17.98 -39.55 49.31
C VAL A 91 -18.20 -38.66 50.55
N ILE A 92 -18.95 -39.12 51.55
CA ILE A 92 -19.15 -38.40 52.82
C ILE A 92 -17.85 -38.29 53.63
N ARG A 93 -17.02 -39.34 53.63
CA ARG A 93 -15.70 -39.35 54.29
C ARG A 93 -14.73 -38.35 53.65
N ASP A 94 -14.70 -38.32 52.32
CA ASP A 94 -13.67 -37.62 51.54
C ASP A 94 -14.00 -36.12 51.32
N GLY A 95 -15.24 -35.69 51.63
CA GLY A 95 -15.60 -34.28 51.82
C GLY A 95 -16.52 -33.70 50.74
N SER A 96 -17.42 -32.81 51.18
CA SER A 96 -18.53 -32.20 50.44
C SER A 96 -18.16 -31.22 49.30
N ALA A 97 -16.87 -31.05 48.97
CA ALA A 97 -16.42 -30.04 48.01
C ALA A 97 -16.62 -30.45 46.53
N GLU A 98 -16.64 -31.76 46.20
CA GLU A 98 -16.85 -32.21 44.81
C GLU A 98 -18.32 -32.24 44.37
N LEU A 99 -19.29 -32.14 45.28
CA LEU A 99 -20.70 -32.44 44.97
C LEU A 99 -21.70 -31.27 44.97
N GLN A 100 -21.28 -30.04 45.28
CA GLN A 100 -22.14 -28.83 45.22
C GLN A 100 -23.59 -29.03 45.76
N ILE A 101 -23.76 -29.73 46.88
CA ILE A 101 -25.10 -29.94 47.46
C ILE A 101 -25.43 -28.73 48.34
N GLU A 102 -26.34 -27.88 47.87
CA GLU A 102 -26.91 -26.78 48.66
C GLU A 102 -27.88 -27.29 49.74
N ARG A 103 -27.90 -26.57 50.86
CA ARG A 103 -28.73 -26.83 52.05
C ARG A 103 -30.22 -26.82 51.67
N LEU A 104 -30.97 -27.87 52.01
CA LEU A 104 -32.43 -27.87 51.88
C LEU A 104 -33.05 -26.84 52.84
N GLU A 105 -33.34 -25.62 52.35
CA GLU A 105 -33.97 -24.55 53.13
C GLU A 105 -35.47 -24.79 53.41
N ASN A 106 -36.08 -25.82 52.79
CA ASN A 106 -37.51 -26.02 52.89
C ASN A 106 -37.93 -26.68 54.21
N LYS A 107 -38.31 -25.85 55.20
CA LYS A 107 -38.94 -26.28 56.46
C LYS A 107 -40.07 -27.30 56.26
N ARG A 108 -40.82 -27.21 55.15
CA ARG A 108 -41.94 -28.12 54.85
C ARG A 108 -41.47 -29.52 54.44
N ALA A 109 -40.38 -29.61 53.67
CA ALA A 109 -39.76 -30.89 53.33
C ALA A 109 -39.17 -31.53 54.59
N PHE A 110 -38.56 -30.72 55.47
CA PHE A 110 -38.08 -31.18 56.78
C PHE A 110 -39.21 -31.65 57.71
N GLU A 111 -40.32 -30.93 57.80
CA GLU A 111 -41.48 -31.32 58.61
C GLU A 111 -42.14 -32.60 58.09
N LYS A 112 -42.33 -32.75 56.77
CA LYS A 112 -42.83 -33.98 56.18
C LYS A 112 -41.86 -35.15 56.37
N PHE A 113 -40.55 -34.89 56.28
CA PHE A 113 -39.52 -35.89 56.55
C PHE A 113 -39.55 -36.34 58.01
N LYS A 114 -39.72 -35.40 58.94
CA LYS A 114 -39.86 -35.70 60.37
C LYS A 114 -41.11 -36.51 60.65
N ASP A 115 -42.27 -36.11 60.12
CA ASP A 115 -43.53 -36.87 60.21
C ASP A 115 -43.37 -38.30 59.67
N PHE A 116 -42.69 -38.44 58.53
CA PHE A 116 -42.34 -39.72 57.95
C PHE A 116 -41.44 -40.57 58.86
N PHE A 117 -40.38 -39.98 59.42
CA PHE A 117 -39.45 -40.66 60.32
C PHE A 117 -40.12 -41.08 61.64
N ASP A 118 -41.01 -40.25 62.16
CA ASP A 118 -41.78 -40.54 63.37
C ASP A 118 -42.76 -41.72 63.12
N LYS A 119 -43.47 -41.73 61.98
CA LYS A 119 -44.30 -42.86 61.55
C LYS A 119 -43.48 -44.14 61.34
N TRP A 120 -42.28 -44.01 60.77
CA TRP A 120 -41.35 -45.12 60.59
C TRP A 120 -40.96 -45.77 61.93
N ASN A 121 -40.64 -44.98 62.95
CA ASN A 121 -40.26 -45.51 64.27
C ASN A 121 -41.39 -46.29 64.95
N ILE A 122 -42.65 -45.98 64.65
CA ILE A 122 -43.82 -46.71 65.13
C ILE A 122 -43.93 -48.09 64.45
N ILE A 123 -43.72 -48.14 63.14
CA ILE A 123 -43.91 -49.35 62.31
C ILE A 123 -42.68 -50.28 62.37
N ARG A 124 -41.48 -49.72 62.54
CA ARG A 124 -40.20 -50.43 62.57
C ARG A 124 -40.18 -51.70 63.45
N PRO A 125 -40.54 -51.66 64.75
CA PRO A 125 -40.49 -52.85 65.61
C PRO A 125 -41.50 -53.91 65.17
N MET A 126 -42.64 -53.50 64.62
CA MET A 126 -43.66 -54.42 64.08
C MET A 126 -43.13 -55.16 62.85
N ILE A 127 -42.52 -54.45 61.89
CA ILE A 127 -41.95 -55.08 60.68
C ILE A 127 -40.81 -56.03 61.06
N LEU A 128 -39.90 -55.62 61.94
CA LEU A 128 -38.77 -56.46 62.38
C LEU A 128 -39.23 -57.74 63.07
N ASN A 129 -40.33 -57.69 63.83
CA ASN A 129 -40.93 -58.87 64.46
C ASN A 129 -41.70 -59.76 63.46
N VAL A 130 -42.34 -59.19 62.43
CA VAL A 130 -43.06 -59.97 61.40
C VAL A 130 -42.10 -60.83 60.57
N VAL A 131 -40.87 -60.36 60.34
CA VAL A 131 -39.84 -61.08 59.57
C VAL A 131 -39.36 -62.37 60.27
N THR A 132 -39.51 -62.47 61.59
CA THR A 132 -39.08 -63.64 62.39
C THR A 132 -40.21 -64.64 62.69
N LEU A 133 -41.45 -64.36 62.25
CA LEU A 133 -42.64 -65.16 62.54
C LEU A 133 -43.04 -66.11 61.39
N PRO A 134 -43.70 -67.25 61.68
CA PRO A 134 -44.27 -68.14 60.65
C PRO A 134 -45.32 -67.43 59.78
N GLN A 135 -45.40 -67.79 58.47
CA GLN A 135 -46.20 -67.09 57.45
C GLN A 135 -47.66 -66.76 57.84
N GLN A 136 -48.34 -67.64 58.57
CA GLN A 136 -49.73 -67.42 58.99
C GLN A 136 -49.86 -66.32 60.05
N GLN A 137 -48.93 -66.24 61.01
CA GLN A 137 -48.93 -65.23 62.06
C GLN A 137 -48.47 -63.87 61.53
N ALA A 138 -47.52 -63.88 60.59
CA ALA A 138 -47.08 -62.70 59.87
C ALA A 138 -48.22 -62.02 59.10
N ARG A 139 -49.06 -62.79 58.39
CA ARG A 139 -50.23 -62.26 57.64
C ARG A 139 -51.25 -61.60 58.55
N THR A 140 -51.63 -62.23 59.66
CA THR A 140 -52.61 -61.67 60.59
C THR A 140 -52.16 -60.33 61.20
N ILE A 141 -50.86 -60.18 61.45
CA ILE A 141 -50.28 -58.93 61.97
C ILE A 141 -50.26 -57.86 60.87
N LEU A 142 -49.88 -58.21 59.64
CA LEU A 142 -49.88 -57.27 58.50
C LEU A 142 -51.28 -56.79 58.16
N ASP A 143 -52.28 -57.68 58.08
CA ASP A 143 -53.67 -57.31 57.78
C ASP A 143 -54.28 -56.40 58.87
N LYS A 144 -53.93 -56.63 60.14
CA LYS A 144 -54.38 -55.79 61.27
C LYS A 144 -53.85 -54.35 61.21
N HIS A 145 -52.76 -54.13 60.48
CA HIS A 145 -52.06 -52.85 60.40
C HIS A 145 -51.93 -52.33 58.96
N ASP A 146 -52.70 -52.89 58.01
CA ASP A 146 -52.65 -52.56 56.59
C ASP A 146 -52.88 -51.07 56.33
N THR A 147 -53.83 -50.44 57.05
CA THR A 147 -54.08 -49.00 56.96
C THR A 147 -52.87 -48.16 57.36
N VAL A 148 -52.15 -48.55 58.43
CA VAL A 148 -50.96 -47.84 58.91
C VAL A 148 -49.82 -47.97 57.91
N ILE A 149 -49.70 -49.14 57.27
CA ILE A 149 -48.72 -49.41 56.21
C ILE A 149 -49.06 -48.62 54.94
N HIS A 150 -50.33 -48.58 54.56
CA HIS A 150 -50.82 -47.84 53.40
C HIS A 150 -50.60 -46.32 53.55
N ASP A 151 -50.94 -45.76 54.72
CA ASP A 151 -50.71 -44.35 55.05
C ASP A 151 -49.21 -44.01 55.06
N PHE A 152 -48.37 -44.94 55.49
CA PHE A 152 -46.92 -44.80 55.43
C PHE A 152 -46.41 -44.73 53.99
N VAL A 153 -46.91 -45.61 53.11
CA VAL A 153 -46.54 -45.61 51.68
C VAL A 153 -47.00 -44.33 50.98
N HIS A 154 -48.22 -43.85 51.25
CA HIS A 154 -48.68 -42.56 50.72
C HIS A 154 -47.83 -41.38 51.22
N GLY A 155 -47.39 -41.40 52.48
CA GLY A 155 -46.47 -40.39 53.00
C GLY A 155 -45.15 -40.29 52.24
N ILE A 156 -44.68 -41.40 51.63
CA ILE A 156 -43.47 -41.42 50.79
C ILE A 156 -43.72 -40.71 49.47
N ASP A 157 -44.81 -41.04 48.79
CA ASP A 157 -45.14 -40.44 47.48
C ASP A 157 -45.32 -38.91 47.62
N ASP A 158 -45.97 -38.50 48.71
CA ASP A 158 -46.13 -37.12 49.11
C ASP A 158 -44.80 -36.39 49.39
N PHE A 159 -43.84 -37.09 50.01
CA PHE A 159 -42.52 -36.56 50.30
C PHE A 159 -41.67 -36.43 49.04
N VAL A 160 -41.66 -37.46 48.19
CA VAL A 160 -40.95 -37.47 46.89
C VAL A 160 -41.49 -36.36 45.99
N THR A 161 -42.81 -36.21 45.91
CA THR A 161 -43.45 -35.16 45.10
C THR A 161 -43.06 -33.74 45.57
N VAL A 162 -42.92 -33.51 46.88
CA VAL A 162 -42.45 -32.22 47.41
C VAL A 162 -41.01 -31.95 47.01
N ILE A 163 -40.11 -32.94 47.15
CA ILE A 163 -38.70 -32.79 46.75
C ILE A 163 -38.58 -32.56 45.25
N GLU A 164 -39.31 -33.31 44.42
CA GLU A 164 -39.29 -33.12 42.96
C GLU A 164 -39.74 -31.72 42.56
N ASN A 165 -40.79 -31.21 43.20
CA ASN A 165 -41.30 -29.88 42.90
C ASN A 165 -40.34 -28.78 43.33
N ASP A 166 -39.69 -28.92 44.48
CA ASP A 166 -38.64 -28.01 44.94
C ASP A 166 -37.43 -28.04 44.01
N TYR A 167 -36.98 -29.23 43.61
CA TYR A 167 -35.89 -29.39 42.65
C TYR A 167 -36.22 -28.75 41.30
N LYS A 168 -37.43 -28.97 40.76
CA LYS A 168 -37.91 -28.31 39.53
C LYS A 168 -38.02 -26.79 39.68
N LYS A 169 -38.32 -26.29 40.88
CA LYS A 169 -38.38 -24.85 41.17
C LYS A 169 -36.98 -24.22 41.16
N GLU A 170 -36.01 -24.83 41.81
CA GLU A 170 -34.62 -24.34 41.79
C GLU A 170 -33.99 -24.43 40.40
N LEU A 171 -34.24 -25.51 39.66
CA LEU A 171 -33.84 -25.61 38.25
C LEU A 171 -34.37 -24.46 37.40
N ARG A 172 -35.67 -24.13 37.52
CA ARG A 172 -36.26 -22.99 36.80
C ARG A 172 -35.61 -21.67 37.20
N ARG A 173 -35.32 -21.48 38.49
CA ARG A 173 -34.61 -20.29 38.98
C ARG A 173 -33.23 -20.16 38.33
N LEU A 174 -32.46 -21.26 38.27
CA LEU A 174 -31.16 -21.30 37.59
C LEU A 174 -31.26 -20.99 36.09
N TYR A 175 -32.27 -21.53 35.39
CA TYR A 175 -32.50 -21.20 33.98
C TYR A 175 -32.81 -19.73 33.76
N HIS A 176 -33.66 -19.13 34.60
CA HIS A 176 -33.95 -17.69 34.52
C HIS A 176 -32.70 -16.84 34.77
N ILE A 177 -31.89 -17.17 35.78
CA ILE A 177 -30.62 -16.47 36.04
C ILE A 177 -29.71 -16.54 34.80
N LYS A 178 -29.51 -17.73 34.21
CA LYS A 178 -28.71 -17.90 32.99
C LYS A 178 -29.26 -17.10 31.80
N LEU A 179 -30.57 -17.06 31.65
CA LEU A 179 -31.22 -16.30 30.57
C LEU A 179 -31.02 -14.80 30.77
N TYR A 180 -31.20 -14.29 31.99
CA TYR A 180 -31.00 -12.87 32.30
C TYR A 180 -29.54 -12.46 32.15
N THR A 181 -28.58 -13.29 32.57
CA THR A 181 -27.15 -12.99 32.37
C THR A 181 -26.78 -12.97 30.89
N LEU A 182 -27.27 -13.92 30.10
CA LEU A 182 -27.06 -13.92 28.64
C LEU A 182 -27.66 -12.68 27.98
N ALA A 183 -28.91 -12.34 28.33
CA ALA A 183 -29.58 -11.15 27.81
C ALA A 183 -28.85 -9.85 28.20
N PHE A 184 -28.33 -9.78 29.42
CA PHE A 184 -27.52 -8.64 29.88
C PHE A 184 -26.25 -8.46 29.04
N PHE A 185 -25.49 -9.53 28.81
CA PHE A 185 -24.28 -9.45 27.98
C PHE A 185 -24.58 -9.14 26.52
N ALA A 186 -25.69 -9.66 25.97
CA ALA A 186 -26.13 -9.33 24.62
C ALA A 186 -26.49 -7.84 24.49
N LEU A 187 -27.24 -7.30 25.45
CA LEU A 187 -27.59 -5.88 25.49
C LEU A 187 -26.34 -5.00 25.66
N LEU A 188 -25.43 -5.38 26.57
CA LEU A 188 -24.17 -4.68 26.78
C LEU A 188 -23.32 -4.65 25.50
N GLY A 189 -23.26 -5.77 24.77
CA GLY A 189 -22.58 -5.86 23.48
C GLY A 189 -23.19 -4.92 22.42
N LEU A 190 -24.52 -4.83 22.34
CA LEU A 190 -25.20 -3.89 21.43
C LEU A 190 -24.93 -2.43 21.78
N ILE A 191 -24.92 -2.10 23.07
CA ILE A 191 -24.61 -0.75 23.55
C ILE A 191 -23.16 -0.39 23.20
N ILE A 192 -22.20 -1.26 23.52
CA ILE A 192 -20.78 -1.06 23.18
C ILE A 192 -20.63 -0.88 21.67
N MET A 193 -21.22 -1.76 20.86
CA MET A 193 -21.19 -1.69 19.40
C MET A 193 -21.72 -0.34 18.87
N PHE A 194 -22.83 0.15 19.43
CA PHE A 194 -23.40 1.44 19.07
C PHE A 194 -22.43 2.60 19.38
N PHE A 195 -21.83 2.61 20.57
CA PHE A 195 -20.85 3.63 20.97
C PHE A 195 -19.56 3.55 20.15
N THR A 196 -19.02 2.35 19.93
CA THR A 196 -17.81 2.15 19.12
C THR A 196 -18.00 2.69 17.70
N ARG A 197 -19.16 2.42 17.09
CA ARG A 197 -19.47 2.92 15.74
C ARG A 197 -19.51 4.45 15.69
N LYS A 198 -20.13 5.09 16.69
CA LYS A 198 -20.34 6.54 16.72
C LYS A 198 -19.08 7.31 17.12
N ILE A 199 -18.28 6.77 18.03
CA ILE A 199 -17.10 7.45 18.58
C ILE A 199 -15.86 7.22 17.71
N PHE A 200 -15.69 6.02 17.13
CA PHE A 200 -14.47 5.67 16.40
C PHE A 200 -14.70 5.48 14.90
N LEU A 201 -15.64 4.62 14.50
CA LEU A 201 -15.75 4.20 13.10
C LEU A 201 -16.25 5.32 12.17
N GLN A 202 -17.28 6.08 12.58
CA GLN A 202 -17.82 7.18 11.77
C GLN A 202 -16.80 8.32 11.54
N PRO A 203 -16.11 8.86 12.57
CA PRO A 203 -15.08 9.87 12.36
C PRO A 203 -13.95 9.41 11.43
N LEU A 204 -13.52 8.14 11.55
CA LEU A 204 -12.46 7.60 10.70
C LEU A 204 -12.88 7.52 9.21
N LEU A 205 -14.12 7.11 8.95
CA LEU A 205 -14.67 7.11 7.58
C LEU A 205 -14.78 8.52 7.01
N ASN A 206 -15.20 9.50 7.82
CA ASN A 206 -15.28 10.90 7.40
C ASN A 206 -13.89 11.48 7.07
N ILE A 207 -12.86 11.18 7.87
CA ILE A 207 -11.48 11.56 7.55
C ILE A 207 -11.06 10.93 6.23
N THR A 208 -11.27 9.63 6.08
CA THR A 208 -10.82 8.89 4.90
C THR A 208 -11.45 9.45 3.62
N ASP A 209 -12.76 9.73 3.65
CA ASP A 209 -13.46 10.35 2.52
C ASP A 209 -13.00 11.79 2.26
N GLY A 210 -12.77 12.57 3.32
CA GLY A 210 -12.26 13.94 3.21
C GLY A 210 -10.87 14.00 2.60
N VAL A 211 -9.95 13.14 3.05
CA VAL A 211 -8.58 13.03 2.51
C VAL A 211 -8.61 12.57 1.06
N ARG A 212 -9.47 11.61 0.71
CA ARG A 212 -9.64 11.19 -0.69
C ARG A 212 -10.04 12.36 -1.58
N LYS A 213 -11.05 13.15 -1.18
CA LYS A 213 -11.50 14.33 -1.96
C LYS A 213 -10.41 15.39 -2.11
N ILE A 214 -9.62 15.62 -1.05
CA ILE A 214 -8.46 16.52 -1.09
C ILE A 214 -7.42 15.99 -2.10
N SER A 215 -7.15 14.68 -2.09
CA SER A 215 -6.19 14.06 -3.03
C SER A 215 -6.67 14.07 -4.49
N GLU A 216 -7.99 14.12 -4.72
CA GLU A 216 -8.60 14.30 -6.04
C GLU A 216 -8.59 15.77 -6.51
N GLY A 217 -8.01 16.68 -5.72
CA GLY A 217 -7.85 18.11 -6.07
C GLY A 217 -8.92 19.03 -5.49
N ASN A 218 -9.90 18.52 -4.74
CA ASN A 218 -10.90 19.36 -4.10
C ASN A 218 -10.43 19.87 -2.73
N LEU A 219 -9.71 21.00 -2.75
CA LEU A 219 -9.12 21.61 -1.55
C LEU A 219 -10.11 22.43 -0.70
N ASP A 220 -11.36 22.61 -1.15
CA ASP A 220 -12.39 23.33 -0.40
C ASP A 220 -13.12 22.45 0.62
N VAL A 221 -12.95 21.13 0.51
CA VAL A 221 -13.51 20.18 1.48
C VAL A 221 -12.92 20.44 2.87
N ARG A 222 -13.77 20.42 3.88
CA ARG A 222 -13.36 20.48 5.29
C ARG A 222 -13.88 19.25 6.01
N ILE A 223 -12.97 18.58 6.71
CA ILE A 223 -13.26 17.41 7.52
C ILE A 223 -13.79 17.93 8.87
N ASP A 224 -15.11 17.88 9.07
CA ASP A 224 -15.75 18.27 10.34
C ASP A 224 -15.74 17.10 11.32
N ILE A 225 -14.94 17.22 12.38
CA ILE A 225 -14.84 16.24 13.45
C ILE A 225 -15.02 16.97 14.77
N LYS A 226 -16.14 16.67 15.45
CA LYS A 226 -16.48 17.28 16.74
C LYS A 226 -15.71 16.68 17.92
N ASN A 227 -14.98 15.59 17.72
CA ASN A 227 -14.19 14.96 18.75
C ASN A 227 -13.05 15.89 19.21
N LYS A 228 -12.76 15.87 20.51
CA LYS A 228 -11.65 16.63 21.12
C LYS A 228 -10.40 15.76 21.37
N ASP A 229 -10.39 14.57 20.79
CA ASP A 229 -9.31 13.59 20.88
C ASP A 229 -8.33 13.75 19.70
N GLU A 230 -7.41 12.79 19.58
CA GLU A 230 -6.40 12.71 18.53
C GLU A 230 -7.02 12.59 17.12
N ILE A 231 -8.22 12.00 17.01
CA ILE A 231 -8.95 11.90 15.72
C ILE A 231 -9.44 13.28 15.29
N GLY A 232 -9.96 14.06 16.24
CA GLY A 232 -10.31 15.46 16.01
C GLY A 232 -9.11 16.32 15.64
N GLU A 233 -7.96 16.10 16.27
CA GLU A 233 -6.71 16.79 15.95
C GLU A 233 -6.22 16.47 14.54
N LEU A 234 -6.25 15.20 14.16
CA LEU A 234 -5.90 14.75 12.82
C LEU A 234 -6.75 15.43 11.74
N GLY A 235 -8.08 15.54 11.96
CA GLY A 235 -8.97 16.27 11.06
C GLY A 235 -8.60 17.75 10.91
N ARG A 236 -8.19 18.41 12.00
CA ARG A 236 -7.72 19.81 11.96
C ARG A 236 -6.42 19.96 11.18
N HIS A 237 -5.46 19.05 11.36
CA HIS A 237 -4.21 19.07 10.60
C HIS A 237 -4.43 18.88 9.11
N PHE A 238 -5.34 17.98 8.71
CA PHE A 238 -5.71 17.83 7.29
C PHE A 238 -6.38 19.10 6.72
N ASN A 239 -7.26 19.75 7.48
CA ASN A 239 -7.87 21.01 7.07
C ASN A 239 -6.84 22.14 6.91
N LEU A 240 -5.85 22.21 7.81
CA LEU A 240 -4.74 23.15 7.71
C LEU A 240 -3.91 22.86 6.46
N MET A 241 -3.51 21.61 6.26
CA MET A 241 -2.75 21.18 5.08
C MET A 241 -3.48 21.53 3.78
N ALA A 242 -4.78 21.23 3.67
CA ALA A 242 -5.58 21.57 2.48
C ALA A 242 -5.62 23.09 2.22
N SER A 243 -5.73 23.90 3.28
CA SER A 243 -5.73 25.36 3.17
C SER A 243 -4.36 25.89 2.71
N THR A 244 -3.28 25.35 3.29
CA THR A 244 -1.91 25.69 2.90
C THR A 244 -1.61 25.30 1.46
N ILE A 245 -2.00 24.10 1.02
CA ILE A 245 -1.84 23.66 -0.38
C ILE A 245 -2.59 24.59 -1.31
N LYS A 246 -3.82 25.00 -0.97
CA LYS A 246 -4.62 25.93 -1.77
C LYS A 246 -3.92 27.27 -1.94
N GLU A 247 -3.47 27.87 -0.84
CA GLU A 247 -2.73 29.15 -0.87
C GLU A 247 -1.44 29.06 -1.69
N TYR A 248 -0.67 27.97 -1.56
CA TYR A 248 0.52 27.75 -2.36
C TYR A 248 0.21 27.60 -3.85
N THR A 249 -0.87 26.89 -4.19
CA THR A 249 -1.29 26.68 -5.58
C THR A 249 -1.68 28.00 -6.23
N GLU A 250 -2.54 28.79 -5.58
CA GLU A 250 -2.95 30.12 -6.06
C GLU A 250 -1.73 31.05 -6.23
N ARG A 251 -0.81 31.04 -5.27
CA ARG A 251 0.42 31.86 -5.35
C ARG A 251 1.36 31.41 -6.47
N LEU A 252 1.45 30.11 -6.74
CA LEU A 252 2.24 29.56 -7.84
C LEU A 252 1.62 29.94 -9.18
N GLU A 253 0.30 29.81 -9.32
CA GLU A 253 -0.42 30.24 -10.53
C GLU A 253 -0.19 31.72 -10.83
N GLN A 254 -0.28 32.58 -9.81
CA GLN A 254 0.00 34.01 -9.98
C GLN A 254 1.45 34.27 -10.44
N LYS A 255 2.43 33.61 -9.82
CA LYS A 255 3.84 33.75 -10.21
C LYS A 255 4.11 33.22 -11.62
N VAL A 256 3.47 32.12 -12.01
CA VAL A 256 3.60 31.57 -13.36
C VAL A 256 3.02 32.55 -14.37
N ALA A 257 1.85 33.13 -14.10
CA ALA A 257 1.25 34.14 -14.97
C ALA A 257 2.14 35.39 -15.12
N GLU A 258 2.67 35.91 -14.00
CA GLU A 258 3.60 37.05 -13.99
C GLU A 258 4.86 36.77 -14.81
N ARG A 259 5.54 35.64 -14.56
CA ARG A 259 6.75 35.26 -15.29
C ARG A 259 6.51 34.97 -16.75
N THR A 260 5.36 34.39 -17.10
CA THR A 260 4.99 34.16 -18.50
C THR A 260 4.78 35.50 -19.22
N GLY A 261 4.16 36.48 -18.57
CA GLY A 261 4.02 37.83 -19.10
C GLY A 261 5.36 38.53 -19.32
N GLU A 262 6.25 38.53 -18.32
CA GLU A 262 7.60 39.10 -18.44
C GLU A 262 8.42 38.44 -19.56
N LEU A 263 8.32 37.11 -19.70
CA LEU A 263 9.03 36.37 -20.73
C LEU A 263 8.55 36.74 -22.13
N GLU A 264 7.23 36.87 -22.32
CA GLU A 264 6.67 37.24 -23.61
C GLU A 264 7.04 38.68 -23.99
N GLU A 265 7.00 39.62 -23.05
CA GLU A 265 7.45 41.00 -23.28
C GLU A 265 8.95 41.05 -23.65
N ALA A 266 9.80 40.35 -22.89
CA ALA A 266 11.24 40.28 -23.19
C ALA A 266 11.50 39.66 -24.57
N ARG A 267 10.72 38.65 -24.95
CA ARG A 267 10.80 38.00 -26.25
C ARG A 267 10.40 38.97 -27.37
N GLU A 268 9.28 39.69 -27.23
CA GLU A 268 8.84 40.67 -28.22
C GLU A 268 9.88 41.78 -28.44
N ILE A 269 10.48 42.30 -27.36
CA ILE A 269 11.56 43.29 -27.44
C ILE A 269 12.77 42.72 -28.18
N ALA A 270 13.19 41.49 -27.87
CA ALA A 270 14.32 40.84 -28.53
C ALA A 270 14.06 40.60 -30.02
N GLU A 271 12.86 40.14 -30.39
CA GLU A 271 12.46 39.95 -31.78
C GLU A 271 12.41 41.28 -32.54
N ALA A 272 11.84 42.34 -31.94
CA ALA A 272 11.80 43.67 -32.55
C ALA A 272 13.21 44.27 -32.77
N ALA A 273 14.11 44.08 -31.81
CA ALA A 273 15.50 44.49 -31.93
C ALA A 273 16.23 43.72 -33.05
N SER A 274 16.01 42.40 -33.14
CA SER A 274 16.59 41.54 -34.18
C SER A 274 16.12 41.94 -35.60
N ARG A 275 14.81 42.21 -35.77
CA ARG A 275 14.26 42.71 -37.03
C ARG A 275 14.85 44.07 -37.40
N SER A 276 14.91 45.00 -36.45
CA SER A 276 15.49 46.33 -36.66
C SER A 276 16.98 46.27 -37.06
N LYS A 277 17.77 45.38 -36.42
CA LYS A 277 19.16 45.10 -36.80
C LYS A 277 19.26 44.62 -38.25
N SER A 278 18.39 43.68 -38.63
CA SER A 278 18.39 43.09 -39.97
C SER A 278 18.04 44.13 -41.04
N ASP A 279 16.99 44.93 -40.81
CA ASP A 279 16.54 45.97 -41.74
C ASP A 279 17.57 47.10 -41.87
N PHE A 280 18.21 47.48 -40.76
CA PHE A 280 19.30 48.45 -40.78
C PHE A 280 20.48 47.98 -41.64
N LEU A 281 20.92 46.73 -41.46
CA LEU A 281 22.04 46.17 -42.24
C LEU A 281 21.69 46.05 -43.72
N ALA A 282 20.46 45.61 -44.04
CA ALA A 282 19.97 45.55 -45.42
C ALA A 282 20.00 46.91 -46.12
N ASN A 283 19.48 47.96 -45.47
CA ASN A 283 19.45 49.31 -46.01
C ASN A 283 20.86 49.89 -46.15
N MET A 284 21.68 49.79 -45.09
CA MET A 284 23.06 50.29 -45.11
C MET A 284 23.89 49.65 -46.22
N SER A 285 23.71 48.36 -46.49
CA SER A 285 24.41 47.71 -47.59
C SER A 285 24.06 48.29 -48.95
N HIS A 286 22.78 48.58 -49.21
CA HIS A 286 22.35 49.18 -50.47
C HIS A 286 22.93 50.59 -50.64
N GLU A 287 22.90 51.39 -49.57
CA GLU A 287 23.45 52.75 -49.53
C GLU A 287 24.98 52.77 -49.68
N LEU A 288 25.69 51.74 -49.23
CA LEU A 288 27.15 51.62 -49.40
C LEU A 288 27.55 51.04 -50.77
N ARG A 289 26.78 50.08 -51.30
CA ARG A 289 27.06 49.41 -52.58
C ARG A 289 27.06 50.41 -53.75
N THR A 290 26.11 51.33 -53.76
CA THR A 290 25.92 52.29 -54.87
C THR A 290 27.12 53.24 -55.07
N PRO A 291 27.59 54.00 -54.06
CA PRO A 291 28.76 54.87 -54.22
C PRO A 291 30.05 54.06 -54.45
N LEU A 292 30.15 52.89 -53.84
CA LEU A 292 31.33 52.04 -53.98
C LEU A 292 31.46 51.47 -55.39
N ASN A 293 30.36 51.00 -55.98
CA ASN A 293 30.34 50.57 -57.38
C ASN A 293 30.70 51.71 -58.34
N ALA A 294 30.31 52.95 -58.03
CA ALA A 294 30.72 54.11 -58.82
C ALA A 294 32.22 54.38 -58.70
N ILE A 295 32.80 54.32 -57.48
CA ILE A 295 34.24 54.48 -57.25
C ILE A 295 35.04 53.40 -57.99
N ILE A 296 34.62 52.14 -57.89
CA ILE A 296 35.24 50.99 -58.58
C ILE A 296 35.14 51.16 -60.10
N GLY A 297 33.97 51.58 -60.60
CA GLY A 297 33.74 51.79 -62.04
C GLY A 297 34.56 52.94 -62.61
N PHE A 298 34.64 54.07 -61.91
CA PHE A 298 35.47 55.19 -62.34
C PHE A 298 36.95 54.86 -62.27
N SER A 299 37.41 54.16 -61.24
CA SER A 299 38.81 53.72 -61.17
C SER A 299 39.16 52.78 -62.32
N GLU A 300 38.27 51.83 -62.66
CA GLU A 300 38.47 50.91 -63.78
C GLU A 300 38.51 51.61 -65.14
N VAL A 301 37.61 52.57 -65.37
CA VAL A 301 37.56 53.36 -66.62
C VAL A 301 38.82 54.23 -66.77
N MET A 302 39.31 54.83 -65.67
CA MET A 302 40.56 55.59 -65.68
C MET A 302 41.78 54.69 -65.92
N THR A 303 41.85 53.53 -65.28
CA THR A 303 42.95 52.56 -65.47
C THR A 303 43.01 52.03 -66.91
N LYS A 304 41.85 51.85 -67.58
CA LYS A 304 41.76 51.45 -69.00
C LYS A 304 42.15 52.55 -69.98
N GLY A 305 42.54 53.75 -69.51
CA GLY A 305 42.97 54.86 -70.35
C GLY A 305 41.84 55.54 -71.14
N MET A 306 40.58 55.27 -70.79
CA MET A 306 39.41 55.80 -71.50
C MET A 306 39.19 57.31 -71.25
N THR A 307 39.84 57.87 -70.23
CA THR A 307 39.76 59.30 -69.87
C THR A 307 41.03 60.08 -70.22
N GLY A 308 42.00 59.47 -70.93
CA GLY A 308 43.29 60.06 -71.26
C GLY A 308 44.48 59.27 -70.71
N ALA A 309 45.69 59.74 -71.00
CA ALA A 309 46.92 59.11 -70.50
C ALA A 309 47.10 59.38 -69.00
N ILE A 310 47.35 58.32 -68.22
CA ILE A 310 47.63 58.37 -66.78
C ILE A 310 49.12 58.08 -66.53
N THR A 311 49.70 58.69 -65.50
CA THR A 311 51.07 58.38 -65.05
C THR A 311 51.13 57.01 -64.35
N ASP A 312 52.33 56.45 -64.19
CA ASP A 312 52.50 55.18 -63.49
C ASP A 312 52.05 55.27 -62.02
N ASP A 313 52.39 56.35 -61.31
CA ASP A 313 51.91 56.60 -59.94
C ASP A 313 50.37 56.71 -59.87
N GLN A 314 49.73 57.34 -60.87
CA GLN A 314 48.27 57.42 -60.93
C GLN A 314 47.63 56.04 -61.17
N ARG A 315 48.27 55.21 -61.99
CA ARG A 315 47.82 53.83 -62.22
C ARG A 315 47.92 52.99 -60.94
N GLU A 316 48.98 53.16 -60.17
CA GLU A 316 49.15 52.51 -58.87
C GLU A 316 48.02 52.90 -57.89
N TYR A 317 47.78 54.21 -57.69
CA TYR A 317 46.70 54.68 -56.82
C TYR A 317 45.30 54.24 -57.28
N LEU A 318 45.03 54.22 -58.59
CA LEU A 318 43.75 53.77 -59.13
C LEU A 318 43.53 52.27 -58.90
N ASN A 319 44.59 51.46 -59.01
CA ASN A 319 44.53 50.05 -58.67
C ASN A 319 44.27 49.85 -57.18
N ASP A 320 44.94 50.59 -56.30
CA ASP A 320 44.72 50.52 -54.85
C ASP A 320 43.27 50.89 -54.47
N ILE A 321 42.72 51.95 -55.09
CA ILE A 321 41.32 52.36 -54.90
C ILE A 321 40.37 51.27 -55.41
N HIS A 322 40.67 50.67 -56.56
CA HIS A 322 39.85 49.61 -57.13
C HIS A 322 39.85 48.35 -56.24
N GLU A 323 41.01 47.89 -55.79
CA GLU A 323 41.13 46.73 -54.90
C GLU A 323 40.48 46.99 -53.54
N SER A 324 40.75 48.15 -52.93
CA SER A 324 40.13 48.54 -51.64
C SER A 324 38.60 48.65 -51.75
N GLY A 325 38.09 49.20 -52.84
CA GLY A 325 36.65 49.31 -53.08
C GLY A 325 35.99 47.95 -53.22
N ARG A 326 36.61 47.05 -53.98
CA ARG A 326 36.12 45.68 -54.18
C ARG A 326 36.19 44.85 -52.90
N HIS A 327 37.22 45.05 -52.09
CA HIS A 327 37.33 44.45 -50.76
C HIS A 327 36.20 44.89 -49.82
N LEU A 328 35.92 46.19 -49.72
CA LEU A 328 34.83 46.71 -48.90
C LEU A 328 33.46 46.19 -49.36
N LEU A 329 33.26 46.06 -50.68
CA LEU A 329 32.00 45.54 -51.23
C LEU A 329 31.77 44.08 -50.82
N ASN A 330 32.82 43.27 -50.85
CA ASN A 330 32.77 41.88 -50.42
C ASN A 330 32.43 41.77 -48.92
N LEU A 331 33.11 42.56 -48.07
CA LEU A 331 32.83 42.66 -46.64
C LEU A 331 31.35 42.98 -46.33
N ILE A 332 30.81 43.97 -47.04
CA ILE A 332 29.40 44.36 -46.89
C ILE A 332 28.47 43.21 -47.29
N ASN A 333 28.78 42.51 -48.38
CA ASN A 333 27.98 41.37 -48.83
C ASN A 333 28.05 40.19 -47.86
N GLU A 334 29.23 39.90 -47.28
CA GLU A 334 29.40 38.87 -46.26
C GLU A 334 28.57 39.15 -45.00
N ILE A 335 28.59 40.39 -44.49
CA ILE A 335 27.78 40.81 -43.34
C ILE A 335 26.28 40.68 -43.63
N LEU A 336 25.85 41.03 -44.84
CA LEU A 336 24.46 40.86 -45.25
C LEU A 336 24.04 39.40 -45.32
N ASP A 337 24.85 38.55 -45.94
CA ASP A 337 24.56 37.13 -46.06
C ASP A 337 24.46 36.49 -44.67
N LEU A 338 25.38 36.82 -43.76
CA LEU A 338 25.30 36.39 -42.36
C LEU A 338 24.00 36.86 -41.70
N SER A 339 23.62 38.12 -41.88
CA SER A 339 22.39 38.68 -41.30
C SER A 339 21.12 37.99 -41.83
N LYS A 340 21.11 37.61 -43.12
CA LYS A 340 20.00 36.85 -43.71
C LYS A 340 19.92 35.42 -43.18
N ILE A 341 21.07 34.78 -42.92
CA ILE A 341 21.15 33.46 -42.31
C ILE A 341 20.63 33.51 -40.87
N GLU A 342 21.10 34.46 -40.06
CA GLU A 342 20.65 34.67 -38.67
C GLU A 342 19.12 34.91 -38.59
N ALA A 343 18.57 35.63 -39.58
CA ALA A 343 17.14 35.90 -39.66
C ALA A 343 16.32 34.75 -40.27
N GLY A 344 16.94 33.64 -40.68
CA GLY A 344 16.25 32.51 -41.33
C GLY A 344 15.63 32.87 -42.69
N LYS A 345 16.11 33.92 -43.37
CA LYS A 345 15.57 34.45 -44.63
C LYS A 345 16.27 33.92 -45.88
N ILE A 346 17.19 32.97 -45.75
CA ILE A 346 17.83 32.32 -46.91
C ILE A 346 17.01 31.09 -47.32
N GLU A 347 16.50 31.13 -48.55
CA GLU A 347 15.96 29.96 -49.23
C GLU A 347 17.05 29.39 -50.16
N LEU A 348 17.22 28.06 -50.15
CA LEU A 348 18.21 27.37 -51.00
C LEU A 348 17.60 27.04 -52.36
N GLU A 349 18.30 27.39 -53.44
CA GLU A 349 17.87 27.12 -54.81
C GLU A 349 18.55 25.82 -55.30
N MET A 350 17.91 24.69 -55.04
CA MET A 350 18.47 23.37 -55.35
C MET A 350 18.41 23.08 -56.86
N SER A 351 19.53 22.62 -57.41
CA SER A 351 19.66 22.27 -58.84
C SER A 351 20.56 21.04 -59.01
N GLU A 352 20.40 20.34 -60.13
CA GLU A 352 21.27 19.22 -60.50
C GLU A 352 22.39 19.72 -61.42
N PHE A 353 23.64 19.42 -61.09
CA PHE A 353 24.81 19.79 -61.89
C PHE A 353 25.96 18.80 -61.74
N ASP A 354 26.86 18.76 -62.73
CA ASP A 354 28.04 17.90 -62.72
C ASP A 354 29.13 18.48 -61.79
N LEU A 355 29.61 17.68 -60.83
CA LEU A 355 30.59 18.13 -59.85
C LEU A 355 31.98 18.36 -60.44
N ASP A 356 32.38 17.57 -61.43
CA ASP A 356 33.72 17.66 -62.04
C ASP A 356 33.89 18.99 -62.77
N ALA A 357 32.93 19.32 -63.64
CA ALA A 357 32.87 20.62 -64.31
C ALA A 357 32.77 21.78 -63.31
N PHE A 358 32.02 21.61 -62.22
CA PHE A 358 31.86 22.64 -61.18
C PHE A 358 33.19 22.93 -60.43
N ILE A 359 33.96 21.91 -60.07
CA ILE A 359 35.26 22.07 -59.41
C ILE A 359 36.28 22.68 -60.38
N GLU A 360 36.31 22.20 -61.63
CA GLU A 360 37.18 22.73 -62.68
C GLU A 360 36.94 24.24 -62.90
N GLU A 361 35.67 24.65 -63.05
CA GLU A 361 35.30 26.05 -63.23
C GLU A 361 35.73 26.92 -62.03
N SER A 362 35.55 26.40 -60.81
CA SER A 362 35.92 27.12 -59.59
C SER A 362 37.43 27.32 -59.46
N ILE A 363 38.23 26.35 -59.90
CA ILE A 363 39.70 26.45 -59.92
C ILE A 363 40.18 27.42 -61.01
N LEU A 364 39.52 27.43 -62.18
CA LEU A 364 39.85 28.34 -63.28
C LEU A 364 39.75 29.82 -62.85
N MET A 365 38.80 30.16 -61.98
CA MET A 365 38.64 31.52 -61.44
C MET A 365 39.86 31.99 -60.62
N LEU A 366 40.69 31.08 -60.13
CA LEU A 366 41.85 31.37 -59.28
C LEU A 366 43.19 31.17 -60.00
N ARG A 367 43.15 30.88 -61.31
CA ARG A 367 44.34 30.59 -62.13
C ARG A 367 45.36 31.72 -62.15
N GLU A 368 44.92 32.97 -62.19
CA GLU A 368 45.83 34.12 -62.16
C GLU A 368 46.59 34.22 -60.82
N LYS A 369 45.92 33.95 -59.70
CA LYS A 369 46.57 33.89 -58.38
C LYS A 369 47.59 32.76 -58.32
N ALA A 370 47.25 31.58 -58.85
CA ALA A 370 48.18 30.46 -58.91
C ALA A 370 49.44 30.77 -59.72
N LEU A 371 49.30 31.44 -60.88
CA LEU A 371 50.43 31.85 -61.71
C LEU A 371 51.29 32.93 -61.04
N LYS A 372 50.66 33.93 -60.41
CA LYS A 372 51.35 35.03 -59.73
C LYS A 372 52.24 34.55 -58.58
N HIS A 373 51.80 33.53 -57.85
CA HIS A 373 52.52 32.95 -56.71
C HIS A 373 53.26 31.64 -57.04
N ASN A 374 53.33 31.28 -58.32
CA ASN A 374 53.98 30.07 -58.83
C ASN A 374 53.52 28.78 -58.11
N MET A 375 52.23 28.70 -57.78
CA MET A 375 51.64 27.60 -57.02
C MET A 375 51.13 26.49 -57.93
N THR A 376 51.26 25.25 -57.48
CA THR A 376 50.71 24.08 -58.19
C THR A 376 49.30 23.79 -57.71
N VAL A 377 48.32 23.81 -58.61
CA VAL A 377 46.93 23.48 -58.29
C VAL A 377 46.55 22.22 -59.04
N THR A 378 46.10 21.20 -58.31
CA THR A 378 45.64 19.93 -58.87
C THR A 378 44.23 19.64 -58.39
N TYR A 379 43.46 18.93 -59.19
CA TYR A 379 42.18 18.40 -58.74
C TYR A 379 41.92 17.01 -59.31
N ASN A 380 41.11 16.25 -58.59
CA ASN A 380 40.69 14.92 -59.00
C ASN A 380 39.30 14.60 -58.46
N VAL A 381 38.37 14.26 -59.36
CA VAL A 381 37.00 13.83 -58.99
C VAL A 381 36.82 12.38 -59.40
N ILE A 382 36.49 11.52 -58.43
CA ILE A 382 36.35 10.08 -58.65
C ILE A 382 34.91 9.65 -58.35
N ASP A 383 34.23 9.13 -59.38
CA ASP A 383 32.95 8.39 -59.27
C ASP A 383 31.82 9.15 -58.56
N VAL A 384 31.70 10.47 -58.79
CA VAL A 384 30.64 11.30 -58.20
C VAL A 384 29.47 11.55 -59.15
N GLY A 385 29.75 12.03 -60.37
CA GLY A 385 28.75 12.44 -61.36
C GLY A 385 27.94 13.68 -60.93
N ASN A 386 26.67 13.72 -61.34
CA ASN A 386 25.75 14.79 -60.97
C ASN A 386 25.42 14.80 -59.47
N ILE A 387 25.31 16.00 -58.91
CA ILE A 387 24.89 16.24 -57.52
C ILE A 387 23.69 17.19 -57.49
N PHE A 388 22.88 17.08 -56.44
CA PHE A 388 21.71 17.94 -56.21
C PHE A 388 21.98 18.89 -55.05
N ALA A 389 22.26 20.15 -55.34
CA ALA A 389 22.65 21.17 -54.37
C ALA A 389 22.34 22.59 -54.88
N ASP A 390 22.45 23.58 -53.99
CA ASP A 390 22.50 24.98 -54.41
C ASP A 390 23.90 25.30 -54.96
N ALA A 391 24.00 25.41 -56.28
CA ALA A 391 25.27 25.59 -56.98
C ALA A 391 25.96 26.92 -56.60
N ILE A 392 25.18 27.97 -56.33
CA ILE A 392 25.71 29.30 -56.00
C ILE A 392 26.32 29.27 -54.60
N ARG A 393 25.59 28.72 -53.62
CA ARG A 393 26.06 28.61 -52.23
C ARG A 393 27.21 27.62 -52.09
N LEU A 394 27.18 26.51 -52.82
CA LEU A 394 28.30 25.58 -52.83
C LEU A 394 29.56 26.22 -53.45
N LYS A 395 29.40 27.03 -54.51
CA LYS A 395 30.53 27.73 -55.15
C LYS A 395 31.13 28.74 -54.18
N GLN A 396 30.29 29.44 -53.41
CA GLN A 396 30.74 30.34 -52.35
C GLN A 396 31.59 29.62 -51.30
N VAL A 397 31.15 28.45 -50.81
CA VAL A 397 31.93 27.63 -49.86
C VAL A 397 33.28 27.22 -50.46
N LEU A 398 33.27 26.67 -51.68
CA LEU A 398 34.48 26.18 -52.33
C LEU A 398 35.49 27.31 -52.60
N ILE A 399 35.02 28.47 -53.10
CA ILE A 399 35.87 29.64 -53.33
C ILE A 399 36.44 30.19 -52.01
N ASN A 400 35.66 30.20 -50.93
CA ASN A 400 36.17 30.63 -49.62
C ASN A 400 37.28 29.71 -49.10
N LEU A 401 37.09 28.39 -49.22
CA LEU A 401 38.11 27.41 -48.84
C LEU A 401 39.37 27.54 -49.71
N LEU A 402 39.21 27.64 -51.03
CA LEU A 402 40.34 27.80 -51.95
C LEU A 402 41.06 29.12 -51.73
N SER A 403 40.35 30.23 -51.52
CA SER A 403 40.96 31.53 -51.23
C SER A 403 41.77 31.48 -49.93
N ASN A 404 41.28 30.79 -48.90
CA ASN A 404 42.06 30.56 -47.68
C ASN A 404 43.31 29.70 -47.94
N ALA A 405 43.19 28.62 -48.72
CA ALA A 405 44.33 27.80 -49.12
C ALA A 405 45.40 28.61 -49.86
N PHE A 406 45.02 29.45 -50.83
CA PHE A 406 45.92 30.35 -51.55
C PHE A 406 46.56 31.40 -50.64
N LYS A 407 45.81 31.89 -49.65
CA LYS A 407 46.27 32.92 -48.72
C LYS A 407 47.38 32.41 -47.79
N PHE A 408 47.26 31.18 -47.32
CA PHE A 408 48.12 30.64 -46.25
C PHE A 408 49.20 29.68 -46.75
N THR A 409 49.23 29.40 -48.06
CA THR A 409 50.31 28.63 -48.69
C THR A 409 51.39 29.56 -49.25
N PRO A 410 52.67 29.37 -48.88
CA PRO A 410 53.78 30.13 -49.45
C PRO A 410 53.94 29.92 -50.97
N ASP A 411 54.61 30.88 -51.63
CA ASP A 411 54.96 30.80 -53.06
C ASP A 411 55.69 29.48 -53.38
N GLY A 412 55.30 28.84 -54.49
CA GLY A 412 55.82 27.50 -54.86
C GLY A 412 55.16 26.32 -54.16
N GLY A 413 54.20 26.54 -53.25
CA GLY A 413 53.42 25.48 -52.61
C GLY A 413 52.38 24.83 -53.53
N ALA A 414 51.62 23.88 -52.96
CA ALA A 414 50.60 23.13 -53.68
C ALA A 414 49.23 23.17 -53.01
N ILE A 415 48.18 23.17 -53.83
CA ILE A 415 46.78 23.01 -53.43
C ILE A 415 46.19 21.84 -54.21
N SER A 416 45.47 20.96 -53.52
CA SER A 416 44.78 19.80 -54.10
C SER A 416 43.30 19.85 -53.75
N VAL A 417 42.43 19.68 -54.74
CA VAL A 417 40.99 19.53 -54.55
C VAL A 417 40.56 18.11 -54.90
N GLN A 418 39.87 17.43 -54.00
CA GLN A 418 39.35 16.07 -54.26
C GLN A 418 37.84 16.04 -54.11
N GLY A 419 37.17 15.37 -55.04
CA GLY A 419 35.75 15.05 -54.98
C GLY A 419 35.55 13.54 -54.97
N ARG A 420 34.89 12.99 -53.95
CA ARG A 420 34.60 11.54 -53.90
C ARG A 420 33.27 11.24 -53.22
N ARG A 421 32.67 10.10 -53.56
CA ARG A 421 31.47 9.61 -52.90
C ARG A 421 31.86 8.72 -51.71
N VAL A 422 31.40 9.06 -50.51
CA VAL A 422 31.72 8.35 -49.26
C VAL A 422 30.44 8.18 -48.45
N ASN A 423 30.10 6.94 -48.08
CA ASN A 423 28.95 6.60 -47.23
C ASN A 423 27.61 7.22 -47.68
N GLY A 424 27.38 7.32 -48.99
CA GLY A 424 26.17 7.93 -49.55
C GLY A 424 26.18 9.46 -49.62
N PHE A 425 27.24 10.11 -49.16
CA PHE A 425 27.48 11.55 -49.29
C PHE A 425 28.54 11.85 -50.34
N VAL A 426 28.59 13.12 -50.76
CA VAL A 426 29.66 13.67 -51.58
C VAL A 426 30.59 14.45 -50.67
N GLU A 427 31.87 14.06 -50.65
CA GLU A 427 32.91 14.76 -49.92
C GLU A 427 33.74 15.58 -50.90
N ILE A 428 33.89 16.87 -50.61
CA ILE A 428 34.78 17.79 -51.30
C ILE A 428 35.84 18.21 -50.29
N SER A 429 37.11 17.92 -50.57
CA SER A 429 38.23 18.31 -49.71
C SER A 429 39.16 19.26 -50.44
N VAL A 430 39.56 20.34 -49.77
CA VAL A 430 40.64 21.23 -50.21
C VAL A 430 41.81 21.03 -49.26
N GLU A 431 42.95 20.67 -49.81
CA GLU A 431 44.21 20.45 -49.09
C GLU A 431 45.26 21.45 -49.58
N ASP A 432 46.01 22.02 -48.65
CA ASP A 432 47.06 22.99 -48.94
C ASP A 432 48.35 22.66 -48.16
N THR A 433 49.50 23.06 -48.70
CA THR A 433 50.81 22.84 -48.07
C THR A 433 51.27 24.04 -47.24
N GLY A 434 50.34 24.82 -46.71
CA GLY A 434 50.59 26.06 -45.99
C GLY A 434 51.00 25.87 -44.53
N ILE A 435 50.89 26.96 -43.76
CA ILE A 435 51.35 27.04 -42.37
C ILE A 435 50.57 26.12 -41.39
N GLY A 436 49.43 25.59 -41.83
CA GLY A 436 48.54 24.77 -41.01
C GLY A 436 47.89 25.55 -39.85
N ILE A 437 47.10 24.83 -39.05
CA ILE A 437 46.34 25.40 -37.93
C ILE A 437 46.74 24.62 -36.66
N LYS A 438 47.01 25.33 -35.57
CA LYS A 438 47.33 24.69 -34.28
C LYS A 438 46.10 23.93 -33.77
N GLU A 439 46.32 22.77 -33.16
CA GLU A 439 45.23 21.87 -32.73
C GLU A 439 44.23 22.55 -31.78
N GLY A 440 44.69 23.40 -30.86
CA GLY A 440 43.84 24.17 -29.96
C GLY A 440 42.98 25.25 -30.65
N ASP A 441 43.33 25.64 -31.87
CA ASP A 441 42.66 26.71 -32.62
C ASP A 441 41.61 26.19 -33.62
N VAL A 442 41.56 24.88 -33.88
CA VAL A 442 40.60 24.29 -34.83
C VAL A 442 39.15 24.55 -34.42
N SER A 443 38.86 24.48 -33.11
CA SER A 443 37.51 24.73 -32.56
C SER A 443 37.01 26.17 -32.73
N ARG A 444 37.89 27.08 -33.14
CA ARG A 444 37.66 28.52 -33.26
C ARG A 444 37.41 28.96 -34.71
N LEU A 445 37.75 28.12 -35.69
CA LEU A 445 37.70 28.44 -37.13
C LEU A 445 36.32 28.86 -37.65
N PHE A 446 35.25 28.27 -37.12
CA PHE A 446 33.89 28.50 -37.62
C PHE A 446 33.09 29.45 -36.73
N LYS A 447 33.74 30.17 -35.80
CA LYS A 447 33.05 31.20 -35.03
C LYS A 447 33.08 32.53 -35.80
N PRO A 448 31.96 33.27 -35.84
CA PRO A 448 31.90 34.56 -36.52
C PRO A 448 32.98 35.53 -36.00
N PHE A 449 33.66 36.21 -36.93
CA PHE A 449 34.66 37.26 -36.65
C PHE A 449 35.89 36.80 -35.85
N GLU A 450 36.20 35.50 -35.85
CA GLU A 450 37.32 34.94 -35.11
C GLU A 450 38.55 34.73 -36.02
N GLN A 451 39.65 35.44 -35.73
CA GLN A 451 40.94 35.28 -36.42
C GLN A 451 41.99 34.65 -35.48
N LEU A 452 42.75 33.69 -36.00
CA LEU A 452 43.70 32.91 -35.20
C LEU A 452 45.05 33.62 -34.95
N ASP A 453 45.48 34.52 -35.84
CA ASP A 453 46.71 35.31 -35.67
C ASP A 453 46.58 36.74 -36.23
N PRO A 454 46.47 37.76 -35.36
CA PRO A 454 46.40 39.18 -35.76
C PRO A 454 47.67 39.74 -36.43
N SER A 455 48.79 39.03 -36.38
CA SER A 455 50.05 39.47 -37.01
C SER A 455 50.09 39.18 -38.52
N LEU A 456 49.28 38.23 -38.98
CA LEU A 456 49.10 37.90 -40.40
C LEU A 456 48.29 38.95 -41.16
N THR A 457 47.55 39.82 -40.45
CA THR A 457 46.74 40.92 -41.02
C THR A 457 47.58 41.97 -41.75
N LYS A 458 48.88 42.10 -41.41
CA LYS A 458 49.82 42.98 -42.14
C LYS A 458 50.40 42.36 -43.42
N ARG A 459 50.22 41.05 -43.64
CA ARG A 459 50.77 40.31 -44.79
C ARG A 459 49.72 39.72 -45.71
N HIS A 460 48.50 39.45 -45.23
CA HIS A 460 47.45 38.81 -46.01
C HIS A 460 46.04 39.29 -45.63
N GLU A 461 45.23 39.66 -46.62
CA GLU A 461 43.85 40.16 -46.46
C GLU A 461 42.87 39.05 -46.00
N GLY A 462 41.93 39.35 -45.09
CA GLY A 462 40.81 38.47 -44.74
C GLY A 462 39.97 38.97 -43.55
N THR A 463 38.70 38.55 -43.51
CA THR A 463 37.63 39.19 -42.71
C THR A 463 37.31 38.45 -41.40
N GLY A 464 37.86 37.26 -41.20
CA GLY A 464 37.59 36.40 -40.04
C GLY A 464 37.09 35.06 -40.49
#